data_AF-A0A952HQ27-F1
#
_entry.id   AF-A0A952HQ27-F1
#
_cell.length_a   1.000
_cell.length_b   1.000
_cell.length_c   1.000
_cell.angle_alpha   90.00
_cell.angle_beta   90.00
_cell.angle_gamma   90.00
#
_symmetry.space_group_name_H-M   'P 1'
#
loop_
_entity.id
_entity.type
_entity.pdbx_description
1 polymer ?
#
loop_
_entity_poly.entity_id
_entity_poly.type
_entity_poly.pdbx_seq_one_letter_code
_entity_poly.pdbx_strand_id
1 'polypeptide(L)'
;MDRTKLYGSVSTATHDPEGQPCELATLAIDGHTLIPNGGTALAYLNADGDWLSRKTLRAVDLDGQELPTVESSFKQTISLEQTVSIDTFLNHSVRLIYQLEPEMTLPKDVQTQLREGTIYQFHFSYRGGVDTDPAFILQGENEELWLLISDQNDIEYVGLEQAAICELNSQLDTDETEEDSADDIDFGML
;
A
#
# COMPACT_ATOMS: atom_id res chain seq x y z
N MET A 1 -21.78 -22.68 1.23
CA MET A 1 -21.64 -23.24 2.60
C MET A 1 -21.27 -22.09 3.52
N ASP A 2 -22.08 -21.81 4.53
CA ASP A 2 -21.87 -20.69 5.46
C ASP A 2 -20.77 -21.07 6.47
N ARG A 3 -19.67 -20.29 6.51
CA ARG A 3 -18.46 -20.58 7.33
C ARG A 3 -18.79 -20.61 8.82
N THR A 4 -19.84 -19.90 9.23
CA THR A 4 -20.36 -19.83 10.60
C THR A 4 -20.94 -21.16 11.09
N LYS A 5 -21.36 -22.03 10.16
CA LYS A 5 -21.86 -23.38 10.47
C LYS A 5 -20.76 -24.43 10.53
N LEU A 6 -19.56 -24.10 10.04
CA LEU A 6 -18.42 -25.01 9.98
C LEU A 6 -17.53 -24.91 11.22
N TYR A 7 -17.46 -23.72 11.82
CA TYR A 7 -16.71 -23.44 13.05
C TYR A 7 -17.71 -23.00 14.13
N GLY A 8 -17.77 -23.72 15.24
CA GLY A 8 -18.53 -23.27 16.42
C GLY A 8 -17.95 -21.97 16.98
N SER A 9 -18.76 -21.18 17.68
CA SER A 9 -18.30 -20.00 18.42
C SER A 9 -18.54 -20.17 19.91
N VAL A 10 -17.64 -19.60 20.71
CA VAL A 10 -17.80 -19.46 22.16
C VAL A 10 -17.91 -17.97 22.45
N SER A 11 -18.91 -17.59 23.24
CA SER A 11 -19.14 -16.21 23.68
C SER A 11 -19.26 -16.20 25.21
N THR A 12 -18.63 -15.22 25.85
CA THR A 12 -18.72 -14.98 27.29
C THR A 12 -19.68 -13.83 27.54
N ALA A 13 -20.72 -14.05 28.34
CA ALA A 13 -21.68 -13.02 28.74
C ALA A 13 -21.50 -12.69 30.23
N THR A 14 -21.33 -11.41 30.53
CA THR A 14 -21.30 -10.88 31.90
C THR A 14 -22.71 -10.43 32.29
N HIS A 15 -23.13 -10.71 33.51
CA HIS A 15 -24.45 -10.31 34.00
C HIS A 15 -24.32 -9.43 35.24
N ASP A 16 -25.29 -8.55 35.45
CA ASP A 16 -25.43 -7.73 36.64
C ASP A 16 -26.05 -8.53 37.82
N PRO A 17 -26.17 -7.95 39.02
CA PRO A 17 -26.78 -8.60 40.18
C PRO A 17 -28.24 -9.04 39.97
N GLU A 18 -28.97 -8.39 39.08
CA GLU A 18 -30.35 -8.68 38.69
C GLU A 18 -30.44 -9.73 37.56
N GLY A 19 -29.31 -10.23 37.06
CA GLY A 19 -29.20 -11.24 36.01
C GLY A 19 -29.40 -10.70 34.60
N GLN A 20 -29.37 -9.38 34.38
CA GLN A 20 -29.39 -8.78 33.06
C GLN A 20 -27.98 -8.77 32.44
N PRO A 21 -27.85 -8.91 31.12
CA PRO A 21 -26.55 -8.86 30.46
C PRO A 21 -25.94 -7.46 30.54
N CYS A 22 -24.68 -7.37 30.93
CA CYS A 22 -23.91 -6.14 30.89
C CYS A 22 -23.53 -5.78 29.45
N GLU A 23 -23.63 -4.51 29.10
CA GLU A 23 -23.15 -3.98 27.83
C GLU A 23 -21.78 -3.31 27.98
N LEU A 24 -20.95 -3.41 26.94
CA LEU A 24 -19.65 -2.74 26.91
C LEU A 24 -19.83 -1.25 26.57
N ALA A 25 -19.22 -0.38 27.38
CA ALA A 25 -19.09 1.04 27.11
C ALA A 25 -17.65 1.51 27.36
N THR A 26 -17.22 2.53 26.63
CA THR A 26 -15.90 3.17 26.77
C THR A 26 -16.05 4.44 27.59
N LEU A 27 -15.26 4.58 28.66
CA LEU A 27 -15.15 5.85 29.39
C LEU A 27 -14.24 6.80 28.59
N ALA A 28 -14.75 7.98 28.25
CA ALA A 28 -13.98 9.00 27.55
C ALA A 28 -12.86 9.55 28.44
N ILE A 29 -11.91 10.26 27.81
CA ILE A 29 -10.74 10.83 28.49
C ILE A 29 -11.10 11.86 29.58
N ASP A 30 -12.29 12.44 29.52
CA ASP A 30 -12.83 13.36 30.53
C ASP A 30 -13.20 12.67 31.86
N GLY A 31 -13.20 11.34 31.90
CA GLY A 31 -13.47 10.55 33.10
C GLY A 31 -14.93 10.55 33.55
N HIS A 32 -15.85 11.15 32.80
CA HIS A 32 -17.28 11.21 33.16
C HIS A 32 -18.24 10.85 32.03
N THR A 33 -17.77 10.80 30.78
CA THR A 33 -18.62 10.48 29.63
C THR A 33 -18.50 9.00 29.27
N LEU A 34 -19.62 8.27 29.30
CA LEU A 34 -19.69 6.90 28.85
C LEU A 34 -20.17 6.84 27.40
N ILE A 35 -19.39 6.19 26.53
CA ILE A 35 -19.68 5.99 25.11
C ILE A 35 -20.11 4.54 24.91
N PRO A 36 -21.39 4.27 24.59
CA PRO A 36 -21.87 2.91 24.38
C PRO A 36 -21.29 2.32 23.08
N ASN A 37 -21.47 1.02 22.89
CA ASN A 37 -21.13 0.38 21.62
C ASN A 37 -21.85 1.08 20.43
N GLY A 38 -21.09 1.45 19.40
CA GLY A 38 -21.59 2.25 18.27
C GLY A 38 -21.70 3.75 18.53
N GLY A 39 -21.30 4.24 19.71
CA GLY A 39 -21.27 5.66 20.06
C GLY A 39 -20.08 6.44 19.48
N THR A 40 -19.18 5.77 18.77
CA THR A 40 -18.08 6.38 18.01
C THR A 40 -18.29 6.20 16.52
N ALA A 41 -18.00 7.26 15.75
CA ALA A 41 -18.04 7.22 14.29
C ALA A 41 -16.82 7.96 13.73
N LEU A 42 -16.34 7.53 12.57
CA LEU A 42 -15.33 8.24 11.80
C LEU A 42 -16.02 9.19 10.83
N ALA A 43 -15.69 10.47 10.91
CA ALA A 43 -16.17 11.52 10.02
C ALA A 43 -15.00 12.26 9.36
N TYR A 44 -15.23 12.78 8.16
CA TYR A 44 -14.35 13.75 7.53
C TYR A 44 -14.93 15.13 7.80
N LEU A 45 -14.11 16.08 8.23
CA LEU A 45 -14.52 17.45 8.50
C LEU A 45 -13.83 18.40 7.53
N ASN A 46 -14.53 19.43 7.06
CA ASN A 46 -13.88 20.56 6.39
C ASN A 46 -13.22 21.50 7.42
N ALA A 47 -12.56 22.56 6.95
CA ALA A 47 -11.92 23.55 7.80
C ALA A 47 -12.91 24.29 8.74
N ASP A 48 -14.19 24.36 8.37
CA ASP A 48 -15.26 24.99 9.14
C ASP A 48 -15.89 24.04 10.19
N GLY A 49 -15.48 22.77 10.20
CA GLY A 49 -16.00 21.74 11.12
C GLY A 49 -17.25 21.02 10.64
N ASP A 50 -17.69 21.25 9.39
CA ASP A 50 -18.83 20.54 8.80
C ASP A 50 -18.46 19.12 8.39
N TRP A 51 -19.40 18.19 8.59
CA TRP A 51 -19.24 16.81 8.16
C TRP A 51 -19.35 16.68 6.63
N LEU A 52 -18.29 16.14 6.02
CA LEU A 52 -18.21 15.72 4.62
C LEU A 52 -18.51 14.23 4.41
N SER A 53 -19.28 13.95 3.35
CA SER A 53 -19.51 12.59 2.88
C SER A 53 -18.29 12.08 2.11
N ARG A 54 -17.97 10.79 2.25
CA ARG A 54 -16.90 10.16 1.44
C ARG A 54 -17.12 10.34 -0.07
N LYS A 55 -18.37 10.44 -0.53
CA LYS A 55 -18.71 10.62 -1.95
C LYS A 55 -18.37 12.01 -2.50
N THR A 56 -18.17 13.00 -1.63
CA THR A 56 -17.85 14.37 -2.03
C THR A 56 -16.34 14.63 -2.02
N LEU A 57 -15.54 13.67 -1.55
CA LEU A 57 -14.08 13.76 -1.56
C LEU A 57 -13.56 13.57 -2.99
N ARG A 58 -12.57 14.37 -3.35
CA ARG A 58 -11.86 14.32 -4.63
C ARG A 58 -10.37 14.23 -4.32
N ALA A 59 -9.65 13.44 -5.10
CA ALA A 59 -8.19 13.42 -5.00
C ALA A 59 -7.64 14.64 -5.74
N VAL A 60 -6.68 15.32 -5.13
CA VAL A 60 -6.04 16.50 -5.66
C VAL A 60 -4.53 16.34 -5.65
N ASP A 61 -3.84 17.05 -6.53
CA ASP A 61 -2.39 17.16 -6.53
C ASP A 61 -1.88 18.08 -5.40
N LEU A 62 -0.56 18.31 -5.35
CA LEU A 62 0.07 19.17 -4.36
C LEU A 62 -0.33 20.65 -4.49
N ASP A 63 -0.80 21.06 -5.68
CA ASP A 63 -1.30 22.41 -5.97
C ASP A 63 -2.82 22.54 -5.71
N GLY A 64 -3.49 21.44 -5.32
CA GLY A 64 -4.92 21.38 -5.03
C GLY A 64 -5.82 21.19 -6.25
N GLN A 65 -5.26 20.84 -7.42
CA GLN A 65 -6.03 20.56 -8.63
C GLN A 65 -6.52 19.11 -8.66
N GLU A 66 -7.74 18.89 -9.15
CA GLU A 66 -8.34 17.55 -9.20
C GLU A 66 -7.57 16.61 -10.13
N LEU A 67 -7.21 15.43 -9.60
CA LEU A 67 -6.54 14.40 -10.38
C LEU A 67 -7.51 13.73 -11.36
N PRO A 68 -7.09 13.51 -12.61
CA PRO A 68 -7.92 12.82 -13.58
C PRO A 68 -8.17 11.38 -13.14
N THR A 69 -9.40 10.92 -13.29
CA THR A 69 -9.75 9.53 -13.01
C THR A 69 -9.64 8.67 -14.27
N VAL A 70 -9.05 7.48 -14.13
CA VAL A 70 -9.02 6.44 -15.14
C VAL A 70 -10.13 5.41 -14.92
N GLU A 71 -10.60 4.82 -16.02
CA GLU A 71 -11.48 3.66 -15.94
C GLU A 71 -10.71 2.37 -15.63
N SER A 72 -11.44 1.38 -15.11
CA SER A 72 -10.89 0.03 -14.92
C SER A 72 -10.44 -0.55 -16.26
N SER A 73 -9.26 -1.18 -16.27
CA SER A 73 -8.70 -1.90 -17.41
C SER A 73 -9.58 -3.04 -17.90
N PHE A 74 -10.54 -3.53 -17.11
CA PHE A 74 -11.52 -4.55 -17.52
C PHE A 74 -12.74 -3.98 -18.26
N LYS A 75 -12.94 -2.66 -18.20
CA LYS A 75 -14.09 -1.98 -18.82
C LYS A 75 -13.74 -1.32 -20.15
N GLN A 76 -12.46 -1.19 -20.45
CA GLN A 76 -11.95 -0.54 -21.65
C GLN A 76 -10.94 -1.41 -22.39
N THR A 77 -10.76 -1.13 -23.67
CA THR A 77 -9.68 -1.74 -24.46
C THR A 77 -8.36 -1.05 -24.12
N ILE A 78 -7.32 -1.85 -23.86
CA ILE A 78 -5.98 -1.36 -23.59
C ILE A 78 -5.20 -1.31 -24.91
N SER A 79 -4.75 -0.12 -25.31
CA SER A 79 -3.88 0.04 -26.48
C SER A 79 -2.43 -0.29 -26.12
N LEU A 80 -1.83 -1.26 -26.82
CA LEU A 80 -0.42 -1.64 -26.67
C LEU A 80 0.48 -0.85 -27.62
N GLU A 81 0.60 0.46 -27.38
CA GLU A 81 1.38 1.36 -28.26
C GLU A 81 2.80 1.62 -27.74
N GLN A 82 3.01 1.49 -26.43
CA GLN A 82 4.27 1.80 -25.79
C GLN A 82 5.13 0.55 -25.60
N THR A 83 6.33 0.56 -26.20
CA THR A 83 7.37 -0.45 -25.99
C THR A 83 8.48 0.12 -25.11
N VAL A 84 9.06 -0.71 -24.26
CA VAL A 84 10.15 -0.31 -23.35
C VAL A 84 11.39 -1.16 -23.50
N SER A 85 12.54 -0.61 -23.11
CA SER A 85 13.78 -1.38 -22.97
C SER A 85 13.75 -2.24 -21.70
N ILE A 86 14.65 -3.22 -21.67
CA ILE A 86 14.83 -4.09 -20.50
C ILE A 86 15.24 -3.30 -19.26
N ASP A 87 16.08 -2.26 -19.40
CA ASP A 87 16.51 -1.43 -18.28
C ASP A 87 15.33 -0.72 -17.60
N THR A 88 14.42 -0.16 -18.41
CA THR A 88 13.19 0.45 -17.88
C THR A 88 12.31 -0.56 -17.17
N PHE A 89 12.17 -1.78 -17.72
CA PHE A 89 11.43 -2.86 -17.08
C PHE A 89 12.04 -3.26 -15.73
N LEU A 90 13.38 -3.35 -15.65
CA LEU A 90 14.08 -3.73 -14.42
C LEU A 90 14.00 -2.66 -13.31
N ASN A 91 13.67 -1.42 -13.64
CA ASN A 91 13.36 -0.39 -12.65
C ASN A 91 11.98 -0.57 -11.99
N HIS A 92 11.26 -1.65 -12.25
CA HIS A 92 9.95 -1.92 -11.66
C HIS A 92 9.97 -3.17 -10.78
N SER A 93 9.29 -3.09 -9.62
CA SER A 93 9.10 -4.22 -8.73
C SER A 93 7.82 -4.95 -9.10
N VAL A 94 7.95 -6.20 -9.58
CA VAL A 94 6.80 -7.01 -9.96
C VAL A 94 6.05 -7.48 -8.72
N ARG A 95 4.76 -7.13 -8.63
CA ARG A 95 3.88 -7.50 -7.53
C ARG A 95 3.02 -8.73 -7.86
N LEU A 96 2.53 -8.80 -9.09
CA LEU A 96 1.65 -9.88 -9.56
C LEU A 96 2.08 -10.34 -10.94
N ILE A 97 1.99 -11.65 -11.16
CA ILE A 97 2.33 -12.31 -12.44
C ILE A 97 1.16 -13.17 -12.84
N TYR A 98 0.73 -13.03 -14.09
CA TYR A 98 -0.35 -13.80 -14.71
C TYR A 98 0.14 -14.41 -16.02
N GLN A 99 -0.12 -15.70 -16.20
CA GLN A 99 -0.04 -16.32 -17.52
C GLN A 99 -1.32 -15.98 -18.28
N LEU A 100 -1.19 -15.44 -19.50
CA LEU A 100 -2.31 -15.09 -20.34
C LEU A 100 -2.56 -16.19 -21.38
N GLU A 101 -3.81 -16.63 -21.45
CA GLU A 101 -4.32 -17.48 -22.53
C GLU A 101 -5.19 -16.62 -23.46
N PRO A 102 -4.69 -16.25 -24.66
CA PRO A 102 -5.45 -15.41 -25.55
C PRO A 102 -6.63 -16.19 -26.16
N GLU A 103 -7.85 -15.71 -25.95
CA GLU A 103 -9.06 -16.32 -26.55
C GLU A 103 -9.08 -16.21 -28.08
N MET A 104 -8.41 -15.17 -28.62
CA MET A 104 -8.33 -14.89 -30.05
C MET A 104 -6.87 -14.88 -30.51
N THR A 105 -6.64 -15.20 -31.78
CA THR A 105 -5.30 -15.11 -32.36
C THR A 105 -4.81 -13.65 -32.35
N LEU A 106 -3.64 -13.42 -31.75
CA LEU A 106 -3.01 -12.11 -31.72
C LEU A 106 -2.67 -11.62 -33.15
N PRO A 107 -2.67 -10.30 -33.41
CA PRO A 107 -2.16 -9.75 -34.66
C PRO A 107 -0.74 -10.24 -34.96
N LYS A 108 -0.45 -10.58 -36.22
CA LYS A 108 0.86 -11.14 -36.63
C LYS A 108 2.04 -10.23 -36.29
N ASP A 109 1.84 -8.92 -36.40
CA ASP A 109 2.89 -7.94 -36.13
C ASP A 109 3.28 -7.95 -34.65
N VAL A 110 2.28 -7.96 -33.76
CA VAL A 110 2.48 -8.05 -32.30
C VAL A 110 3.10 -9.39 -31.91
N GLN A 111 2.66 -10.50 -32.51
CA GLN A 111 3.29 -11.81 -32.25
C GLN A 111 4.76 -11.83 -32.65
N THR A 112 5.10 -11.23 -33.80
CA THR A 112 6.50 -11.14 -34.26
C THR A 112 7.33 -10.32 -33.28
N GLN A 113 6.84 -9.16 -32.87
CA GLN A 113 7.53 -8.27 -31.93
C GLN A 113 7.72 -8.92 -30.55
N LEU A 114 6.71 -9.62 -30.04
CA LEU A 114 6.82 -10.37 -28.79
C LEU A 114 7.84 -11.51 -28.87
N ARG A 115 7.88 -12.24 -30.00
CA ARG A 115 8.89 -13.30 -30.25
C ARG A 115 10.31 -12.76 -30.35
N GLU A 116 10.48 -11.53 -30.85
CA GLU A 116 11.75 -10.83 -30.87
C GLU A 116 12.19 -10.34 -29.48
N GLY A 117 11.33 -10.47 -28.46
CA GLY A 117 11.62 -10.06 -27.07
C GLY A 117 11.17 -8.64 -26.75
N THR A 118 10.26 -8.05 -27.54
CA THR A 118 9.69 -6.73 -27.25
C THR A 118 8.84 -6.77 -25.99
N ILE A 119 9.03 -5.79 -25.11
CA ILE A 119 8.25 -5.62 -23.88
C ILE A 119 7.29 -4.44 -24.08
N TYR A 120 5.99 -4.67 -23.93
CA TYR A 120 4.99 -3.61 -23.93
C TYR A 120 4.70 -3.13 -22.52
N GLN A 121 4.57 -1.82 -22.36
CA GLN A 121 4.14 -1.19 -21.12
C GLN A 121 2.77 -0.54 -21.31
N PHE A 122 1.93 -0.61 -20.29
CA PHE A 122 0.69 0.15 -20.22
C PHE A 122 0.27 0.37 -18.76
N HIS A 123 -0.74 1.22 -18.56
CA HIS A 123 -1.29 1.49 -17.23
C HIS A 123 -2.45 0.53 -16.93
N PHE A 124 -2.37 -0.16 -15.80
CA PHE A 124 -3.37 -1.12 -15.34
C PHE A 124 -4.10 -0.60 -14.11
N SER A 125 -5.43 -0.70 -14.10
CA SER A 125 -6.25 -0.39 -12.93
C SER A 125 -7.37 -1.41 -12.77
N TYR A 126 -7.40 -2.09 -11.62
CA TYR A 126 -8.45 -3.08 -11.33
C TYR A 126 -9.83 -2.44 -11.25
N ARG A 127 -9.97 -1.34 -10.52
CA ARG A 127 -11.27 -0.73 -10.19
C ARG A 127 -11.52 0.59 -10.93
N GLY A 128 -10.49 1.15 -11.59
CA GLY A 128 -10.49 2.56 -11.94
C GLY A 128 -10.30 3.42 -10.70
N GLY A 129 -10.10 4.72 -10.90
CA GLY A 129 -9.76 5.65 -9.82
C GLY A 129 -8.71 6.63 -10.30
N VAL A 130 -7.88 7.13 -9.38
CA VAL A 130 -6.81 8.07 -9.71
C VAL A 130 -5.45 7.40 -9.89
N ASP A 131 -5.29 6.21 -9.32
CA ASP A 131 -4.04 5.46 -9.41
C ASP A 131 -4.13 4.33 -10.45
N THR A 132 -3.04 4.19 -11.17
CA THR A 132 -2.77 3.10 -12.10
C THR A 132 -1.43 2.49 -11.79
N ASP A 133 -1.36 1.16 -11.83
CA ASP A 133 -0.13 0.42 -11.70
C ASP A 133 0.52 0.27 -13.10
N PRO A 134 1.84 0.48 -13.26
CA PRO A 134 2.54 0.10 -14.47
C PRO A 134 2.47 -1.42 -14.66
N ALA A 135 2.07 -1.84 -15.86
CA ALA A 135 1.97 -3.24 -16.24
C ALA A 135 2.71 -3.53 -17.53
N PHE A 136 3.20 -4.77 -17.64
CA PHE A 136 4.00 -5.23 -18.76
C PHE A 136 3.44 -6.50 -19.37
N ILE A 137 3.50 -6.59 -20.70
CA ILE A 137 3.27 -7.84 -21.44
C ILE A 137 4.56 -8.22 -22.17
N LEU A 138 4.95 -9.47 -21.99
CA LEU A 138 6.11 -10.08 -22.63
C LEU A 138 5.84 -11.56 -22.93
N GLN A 139 6.65 -12.13 -23.81
CA GLN A 139 6.61 -13.56 -24.13
C GLN A 139 7.79 -14.29 -23.50
N GLY A 140 7.51 -15.43 -22.86
CA GLY A 140 8.53 -16.32 -22.31
C GLY A 140 9.12 -17.26 -23.35
N GLU A 141 10.13 -18.03 -22.97
CA GLU A 141 10.84 -18.95 -23.87
C GLU A 141 9.93 -20.01 -24.52
N ASN A 142 8.87 -20.44 -23.83
CA ASN A 142 7.90 -21.44 -24.30
C ASN A 142 6.77 -20.85 -25.15
N GLU A 143 6.95 -19.64 -25.71
CA GLU A 143 5.91 -18.87 -26.41
C GLU A 143 4.70 -18.46 -25.53
N GLU A 144 4.79 -18.65 -24.21
CA GLU A 144 3.75 -18.26 -23.25
C GLU A 144 3.72 -16.74 -23.03
N LEU A 145 2.52 -16.18 -22.93
CA LEU A 145 2.33 -14.75 -22.67
C LEU A 145 2.23 -14.50 -21.17
N TRP A 146 2.94 -13.48 -20.71
CA TRP A 146 2.97 -13.09 -19.31
C TRP A 146 2.52 -11.64 -19.18
N LEU A 147 1.60 -11.42 -18.23
CA LEU A 147 1.22 -10.10 -17.74
C LEU A 147 1.82 -9.91 -16.36
N LEU A 148 2.58 -8.84 -16.19
CA LEU A 148 3.22 -8.48 -14.94
C LEU A 148 2.65 -7.14 -14.50
N ILE A 149 2.12 -7.07 -13.28
CA ILE A 149 1.69 -5.82 -12.66
C ILE A 149 2.73 -5.44 -11.63
N SER A 150 3.18 -4.20 -11.70
CA SER A 150 4.35 -3.74 -10.98
C SER A 150 4.12 -2.40 -10.30
N ASP A 151 5.04 -2.05 -9.42
CA ASP A 151 5.19 -0.71 -8.86
C ASP A 151 6.52 -0.13 -9.37
N GLN A 152 6.52 1.14 -9.78
CA GLN A 152 7.74 1.81 -10.26
C GLN A 152 8.70 2.04 -9.09
N ASN A 153 9.99 1.71 -9.28
CA ASN A 153 11.03 2.03 -8.32
C ASN A 153 11.84 3.24 -8.82
N ASP A 154 11.83 4.32 -8.05
CA ASP A 154 12.76 5.43 -8.24
C ASP A 154 13.92 5.24 -7.25
N ILE A 155 14.91 4.44 -7.66
CA ILE A 155 16.12 4.20 -6.87
C ILE A 155 17.15 5.28 -7.23
N GLU A 156 17.27 6.28 -6.37
CA GLU A 156 18.35 7.26 -6.46
C GLU A 156 19.62 6.72 -5.79
N TYR A 157 20.71 6.64 -6.55
CA TYR A 157 22.02 6.32 -5.99
C TYR A 157 22.60 7.55 -5.30
N VAL A 158 22.76 7.47 -3.98
CA VAL A 158 23.42 8.52 -3.19
C VAL A 158 24.92 8.24 -3.14
N GLY A 159 25.73 9.16 -3.64
CA GLY A 159 27.19 9.10 -3.52
C GLY A 159 27.66 9.32 -2.08
N LEU A 160 28.87 8.85 -1.73
CA LEU A 160 29.44 9.03 -0.39
C LEU A 160 29.50 10.50 0.04
N GLU A 161 29.68 11.41 -0.92
CA GLU A 161 29.72 12.86 -0.72
C GLU A 161 28.32 13.47 -0.45
N GLN A 162 27.27 12.80 -0.92
CA GLN A 162 25.87 13.18 -0.71
C GLN A 162 25.27 12.52 0.55
N ALA A 163 25.95 11.51 1.10
CA ALA A 163 25.67 10.95 2.43
C ALA A 163 26.18 11.91 3.53
N ALA A 164 25.67 13.14 3.53
CA ALA A 164 25.87 14.15 4.57
C ALA A 164 24.49 14.75 4.85
N ILE A 165 23.91 14.77 6.04
CA ILE A 165 24.41 14.72 7.42
C ILE A 165 23.40 13.85 8.16
N CYS A 166 23.79 12.66 8.64
CA CYS A 166 23.05 12.10 9.77
C CYS A 166 23.36 13.04 10.93
N GLU A 167 22.43 13.92 11.29
CA GLU A 167 22.50 14.64 12.56
C GLU A 167 22.47 13.57 13.66
N LEU A 168 23.65 13.08 13.99
CA LEU A 168 23.91 12.29 15.17
C LEU A 168 23.59 13.23 16.32
N ASN A 169 22.34 13.18 16.79
CA ASN A 169 21.84 13.73 18.04
C ASN A 169 22.83 14.69 18.70
N SER A 170 22.94 15.92 18.18
CA SER A 170 23.56 17.01 18.91
C SER A 170 22.59 17.53 20.00
N GLN A 171 21.89 16.61 20.66
CA GLN A 171 21.53 16.82 22.05
C GLN A 171 22.85 16.70 22.78
N LEU A 172 23.42 17.87 23.06
CA LEU A 172 24.48 18.03 24.03
C LEU A 172 24.14 17.20 25.26
N ASP A 173 24.86 16.10 25.47
CA ASP A 173 25.02 15.48 26.78
C ASP A 173 25.74 16.52 27.66
N THR A 174 24.99 17.49 28.16
CA THR A 174 25.33 18.17 29.41
C THR A 174 24.83 17.32 30.56
N ASP A 175 25.40 16.13 30.71
CA ASP A 175 25.49 15.49 32.02
C ASP A 175 26.96 15.57 32.41
N GLU A 176 27.25 16.48 33.35
CA GLU A 176 28.47 16.49 34.13
C GLU A 176 28.59 15.11 34.82
N THR A 177 29.25 14.18 34.16
CA THR A 177 29.65 12.92 34.76
C THR A 177 31.00 13.15 35.40
N GLU A 178 30.96 13.27 36.73
CA GLU A 178 32.11 13.18 37.62
C GLU A 178 32.99 11.99 37.20
N GLU A 179 34.30 12.20 37.22
CA GLU A 179 35.32 11.19 36.98
C GLU A 179 35.15 10.00 37.93
N ASP A 180 34.48 8.94 37.50
CA ASP A 180 34.58 7.63 38.12
C ASP A 180 35.44 6.70 37.24
N SER A 181 36.45 6.17 37.91
CA SER A 181 37.63 5.47 37.42
C SER A 181 37.36 4.35 36.40
N ALA A 182 38.22 4.33 35.38
CA ALA A 182 38.39 3.26 34.40
C ALA A 182 38.98 1.97 35.01
N ASP A 183 38.21 1.24 35.80
CA ASP A 183 38.55 -0.13 36.21
C ASP A 183 37.47 -1.13 35.74
N ASP A 184 37.85 -1.86 34.69
CA ASP A 184 37.58 -3.30 34.47
C ASP A 184 36.12 -3.75 34.25
N ILE A 185 35.57 -3.48 33.05
CA ILE A 185 34.38 -4.20 32.56
C ILE A 185 34.83 -5.54 31.94
N ASP A 186 34.81 -6.60 32.75
CA ASP A 186 35.04 -7.99 32.35
C ASP A 186 33.77 -8.60 31.72
N PHE A 187 33.84 -8.97 30.43
CA PHE A 187 32.77 -9.63 29.67
C PHE A 187 32.81 -11.17 29.78
N GLY A 188 33.27 -11.71 30.90
CA GLY A 188 33.46 -13.13 31.14
C GLY A 188 32.28 -13.91 31.72
N MET A 189 31.01 -13.54 31.47
CA MET A 189 29.85 -14.34 31.91
C MET A 189 28.74 -14.35 30.84
N LEU A 190 28.80 -15.35 29.95
CA LEU A 190 27.66 -15.94 29.26
C LEU A 190 27.73 -17.46 29.44
#